data_AF-A0A2G6N337-F1
#
_entry.id   AF-A0A2G6N337-F1
#
_cell.length_a   1.000
_cell.length_b   1.000
_cell.length_c   1.000
_cell.angle_alpha   90.00
_cell.angle_beta   90.00
_cell.angle_gamma   90.00
#
_symmetry.space_group_name_H-M   'P 1'
#
loop_
_entity.id
_entity.type
_entity.pdbx_description
1 polymer ?
#
loop_
_entity_poly.entity_id
_entity_poly.type
_entity_poly.pdbx_seq_one_letter_code
_entity_poly.pdbx_strand_id
1 'polypeptide(L)'
;MPDQRYKTLCGQCRKPGRFRDIRPQRRFKHVPLWNIAFDKFHIVSHLMKAVDQVRRDEIREKGKSHKELVTRTRYIWLKNPWNLTDQQKGRLSVPEKLNLKINRAYLLKESFRQLWRYKTMVWAVFKKVVLVGNPFPTQAHA
;
A
#
# COMPACT_ATOMS: atom_id res chain seq x y z
N MET A 1 -11.34 -12.84 -17.35
CA MET A 1 -11.46 -14.06 -18.18
C MET A 1 -10.17 -14.88 -18.05
N PRO A 2 -10.22 -16.22 -17.92
CA PRO A 2 -9.02 -17.05 -17.92
C PRO A 2 -8.38 -17.06 -19.32
N ASP A 3 -7.04 -17.04 -19.38
CA ASP A 3 -6.32 -17.28 -20.63
C ASP A 3 -6.52 -18.75 -21.06
N GLN A 4 -7.00 -18.98 -22.29
CA GLN A 4 -7.31 -20.31 -22.83
C GLN A 4 -6.18 -20.89 -23.69
N ARG A 5 -5.12 -20.13 -23.93
CA ARG A 5 -4.03 -20.52 -24.83
C ARG A 5 -3.17 -21.66 -24.28
N TYR A 6 -3.09 -21.82 -22.95
CA TYR A 6 -2.31 -22.86 -22.30
C TYR A 6 -3.11 -23.58 -21.20
N LYS A 7 -2.81 -24.86 -20.97
CA LYS A 7 -3.33 -25.60 -19.81
C LYS A 7 -2.60 -25.15 -18.56
N THR A 8 -3.34 -24.89 -17.47
CA THR A 8 -2.73 -24.58 -16.17
C THR A 8 -1.85 -25.75 -15.71
N LEU A 9 -0.63 -25.44 -15.27
CA LEU A 9 0.31 -26.43 -14.75
C LEU A 9 0.13 -26.60 -13.25
N CYS A 10 0.32 -27.83 -12.75
CA CYS A 10 0.37 -28.09 -11.32
C CYS A 10 1.61 -27.40 -10.68
N GLY A 11 1.43 -26.65 -9.60
CA GLY A 11 2.55 -25.96 -8.92
C GLY A 11 3.61 -26.89 -8.33
N GLN A 12 3.24 -28.15 -8.02
CA GLN A 12 4.14 -29.13 -7.40
C GLN A 12 4.85 -30.02 -8.43
N CYS A 13 4.12 -30.54 -9.43
CA CYS A 13 4.68 -31.51 -10.38
C CYS A 13 4.82 -30.96 -11.81
N ARG A 14 4.42 -29.71 -12.07
CA ARG A 14 4.44 -29.00 -13.38
C ARG A 14 3.75 -29.71 -14.55
N LYS A 15 3.07 -30.84 -14.31
CA LYS A 15 2.28 -31.51 -15.33
C LYS A 15 1.03 -30.68 -15.67
N PRO A 16 0.61 -30.62 -16.95
CA PRO A 16 -0.61 -29.93 -17.33
C PRO A 16 -1.83 -30.61 -16.68
N GLY A 17 -2.76 -29.79 -16.19
CA GLY A 17 -4.01 -30.31 -15.61
C GLY A 17 -4.78 -31.16 -16.62
N ARG A 18 -5.39 -32.27 -16.14
CA ARG A 18 -6.24 -33.13 -16.98
C ARG A 18 -7.45 -32.37 -17.53
N PHE A 19 -7.97 -31.42 -16.76
CA PHE A 19 -9.18 -30.66 -17.07
C PHE A 19 -8.93 -29.15 -16.97
N ARG A 20 -9.63 -28.35 -17.78
CA ARG A 20 -9.58 -26.88 -17.70
C ARG A 20 -10.60 -26.40 -16.67
N ASP A 21 -10.21 -25.53 -15.75
CA ASP A 21 -11.19 -24.95 -14.80
C ASP A 21 -12.12 -23.96 -15.52
N ILE A 22 -13.27 -24.45 -15.96
CA ILE A 22 -14.34 -23.69 -16.63
C ILE A 22 -15.45 -23.25 -15.68
N ARG A 23 -15.28 -23.44 -14.36
CA ARG A 23 -16.34 -23.11 -13.41
C ARG A 23 -16.55 -21.60 -13.31
N PRO A 24 -17.81 -21.13 -13.19
CA PRO A 24 -18.11 -19.70 -13.06
C PRO A 24 -17.53 -19.09 -11.78
N GLN A 25 -17.44 -19.87 -10.70
CA GLN A 25 -16.75 -19.50 -9.46
C GLN A 25 -15.53 -20.40 -9.25
N ARG A 26 -14.33 -19.80 -9.27
CA ARG A 26 -13.11 -20.51 -8.91
C ARG A 26 -13.06 -20.70 -7.40
N ARG A 27 -13.24 -21.94 -6.94
CA ARG A 27 -12.99 -22.31 -5.54
C ARG A 27 -11.50 -22.61 -5.41
N PHE A 28 -10.73 -21.63 -4.96
CA PHE A 28 -9.32 -21.78 -4.63
C PHE A 28 -9.15 -22.65 -3.36
N LYS A 29 -9.48 -23.94 -3.43
CA LYS A 29 -9.37 -24.87 -2.30
C LYS A 29 -7.92 -25.16 -1.88
N HIS A 30 -6.95 -24.94 -2.78
CA HIS A 30 -5.55 -25.36 -2.60
C HIS A 30 -4.57 -24.27 -3.04
N VAL A 31 -4.90 -22.99 -2.83
CA VAL A 31 -3.89 -21.94 -2.99
C VAL A 31 -3.14 -21.89 -1.67
N PRO A 32 -1.88 -22.38 -1.60
CA PRO A 32 -1.06 -22.14 -0.42
C PRO A 32 -0.94 -20.62 -0.28
N LEU A 33 -1.60 -20.06 0.75
CA LEU A 33 -1.63 -18.63 1.05
C LEU A 33 -0.20 -18.05 1.22
N TRP A 34 0.79 -18.91 1.44
CA TRP A 34 2.20 -18.60 1.65
C TRP A 34 2.95 -18.03 0.44
N ASN A 35 2.39 -18.08 -0.78
CA ASN A 35 3.09 -17.61 -1.99
C ASN A 35 2.43 -16.41 -2.67
N ILE A 36 1.58 -15.65 -1.98
CA ILE A 36 1.08 -14.38 -2.51
C ILE A 36 2.19 -13.33 -2.38
N ALA A 37 3.05 -13.26 -3.41
CA ALA A 37 4.04 -12.20 -3.53
C ALA A 37 3.33 -10.88 -3.82
N PHE A 38 3.26 -9.99 -2.83
CA PHE A 38 2.81 -8.63 -3.06
C PHE A 38 3.94 -7.83 -3.73
N ASP A 39 3.77 -7.57 -5.02
CA ASP A 39 4.67 -6.71 -5.75
C ASP A 39 4.49 -5.23 -5.33
N LYS A 40 5.61 -4.55 -5.12
CA LYS A 40 5.69 -3.13 -4.75
C LYS A 40 4.87 -2.26 -5.70
N PHE A 41 4.92 -2.53 -7.02
CA PHE A 41 4.19 -1.73 -7.99
C PHE A 41 2.69 -1.79 -7.78
N HIS A 42 2.15 -2.97 -7.47
CA HIS A 42 0.72 -3.16 -7.25
C HIS A 42 0.27 -2.43 -5.98
N ILE A 43 1.02 -2.55 -4.89
CA ILE A 43 0.68 -1.86 -3.64
C ILE A 43 0.70 -0.34 -3.83
N VAL A 44 1.76 0.19 -4.46
CA VAL A 44 1.88 1.64 -4.73
C VAL A 44 0.77 2.11 -5.67
N SER A 45 0.40 1.31 -6.69
CA SER A 45 -0.71 1.63 -7.60
C SER A 45 -2.04 1.72 -6.85
N HIS A 46 -2.32 0.79 -5.94
CA HIS A 46 -3.51 0.84 -5.09
C HIS A 46 -3.53 2.09 -4.19
N LEU A 47 -2.38 2.45 -3.62
CA LEU A 47 -2.23 3.66 -2.81
C LEU A 47 -2.49 4.93 -3.61
N MET A 48 -1.94 5.04 -4.83
CA MET A 48 -2.22 6.18 -5.73
C MET A 48 -3.70 6.29 -6.06
N LYS A 49 -4.37 5.17 -6.34
CA LYS A 49 -5.82 5.13 -6.60
C LYS A 49 -6.62 5.56 -5.37
N ALA A 50 -6.21 5.15 -4.17
CA ALA A 50 -6.86 5.54 -2.92
C ALA A 50 -6.75 7.05 -2.67
N VAL A 51 -5.58 7.66 -2.89
CA VAL A 51 -5.41 9.12 -2.76
C VAL A 51 -6.30 9.88 -3.75
N ASP A 52 -6.38 9.44 -5.01
CA ASP A 52 -7.24 10.08 -6.00
C ASP A 52 -8.74 9.83 -5.73
N GLN A 53 -9.09 8.74 -5.04
CA GLN A 53 -10.45 8.50 -4.56
C GLN A 53 -10.83 9.49 -3.46
N VAL A 54 -9.99 9.65 -2.43
CA VAL A 54 -10.22 10.63 -1.34
C VAL A 54 -10.38 12.04 -1.90
N ARG A 55 -9.57 12.42 -2.90
CA ARG A 55 -9.72 13.71 -3.59
C ARG A 55 -11.10 13.86 -4.24
N ARG A 56 -11.59 12.84 -4.94
CA ARG A 56 -12.90 12.87 -5.60
C ARG A 56 -14.03 12.94 -4.59
N ASP A 57 -13.93 12.20 -3.50
CA ASP A 57 -14.92 12.20 -2.43
C ASP A 57 -14.97 13.56 -1.72
N GLU A 58 -13.81 14.18 -1.45
CA GLU A 58 -13.74 15.51 -0.82
C GLU A 58 -14.30 16.62 -1.74
N ILE A 59 -14.03 16.56 -3.05
CA ILE A 59 -14.64 17.47 -4.03
C ILE A 59 -16.16 17.29 -4.09
N ARG A 60 -16.65 16.05 -3.97
CA ARG A 60 -18.10 15.76 -3.94
C ARG A 60 -18.76 16.28 -2.67
N GLU A 61 -18.11 16.13 -1.52
CA GLU A 61 -18.63 16.61 -0.22
C GLU A 61 -18.65 18.14 -0.12
N LYS A 62 -17.58 18.83 -0.53
CA LYS A 62 -17.41 20.29 -0.31
C LYS A 62 -17.92 21.15 -1.46
N GLY A 63 -18.29 20.56 -2.60
CA GLY A 63 -18.91 21.28 -3.72
C GLY A 63 -17.95 22.16 -4.54
N LYS A 64 -18.52 23.18 -5.20
CA LYS A 64 -17.84 23.97 -6.26
C LYS A 64 -16.67 24.83 -5.74
N SER A 65 -16.82 25.48 -4.59
CA SER A 65 -15.77 26.33 -3.99
C SER A 65 -14.48 25.56 -3.73
N HIS A 66 -14.61 24.33 -3.24
CA HIS A 66 -13.46 23.46 -3.00
C HIS A 66 -12.87 22.90 -4.29
N LYS A 67 -13.71 22.64 -5.31
CA LYS A 67 -13.26 22.17 -6.62
C LYS A 67 -12.30 23.15 -7.28
N GLU A 68 -12.55 24.45 -7.18
CA GLU A 68 -11.66 25.48 -7.75
C GLU A 68 -10.28 25.46 -7.10
N LEU A 69 -10.21 25.33 -5.77
CA LEU A 69 -8.95 25.24 -5.02
C LEU A 69 -8.13 23.99 -5.40
N VAL A 70 -8.79 22.86 -5.61
CA VAL A 70 -8.13 21.56 -5.88
C VAL A 70 -7.97 21.31 -7.39
N THR A 71 -8.45 22.21 -8.24
CA THR A 71 -8.36 22.06 -9.70
C THR A 71 -6.89 22.03 -10.15
N ARG A 72 -6.58 21.14 -11.10
CA ARG A 72 -5.22 20.92 -11.65
C ARG A 72 -4.14 20.49 -10.63
N THR A 73 -4.52 20.14 -9.40
CA THR A 73 -3.56 19.66 -8.38
C THR A 73 -3.33 18.15 -8.38
N ARG A 74 -4.12 17.36 -9.13
CA ARG A 74 -4.07 15.88 -9.14
C ARG A 74 -2.66 15.31 -9.20
N TYR A 75 -1.86 15.77 -10.16
CA TYR A 75 -0.51 15.25 -10.37
C TYR A 75 0.48 15.69 -9.28
N ILE A 76 0.22 16.79 -8.59
CA ILE A 76 1.04 17.27 -7.47
C ILE A 76 1.00 16.23 -6.33
N TRP A 77 -0.19 15.72 -6.01
CA TRP A 77 -0.39 14.69 -4.99
C TRP A 77 0.18 13.31 -5.36
N LEU A 78 0.20 12.99 -6.66
CA LEU A 78 0.63 11.68 -7.15
C LEU A 78 2.14 11.58 -7.37
N LYS A 79 2.82 12.70 -7.61
CA LYS A 79 4.28 12.74 -7.78
C LYS A 79 5.04 12.40 -6.49
N ASN A 80 6.34 12.15 -6.66
CA ASN A 80 7.28 11.99 -5.57
C ASN A 80 7.88 13.35 -5.18
N PRO A 81 8.16 13.63 -3.89
CA PRO A 81 8.66 14.92 -3.40
C PRO A 81 9.85 15.52 -4.16
N TRP A 82 10.83 14.71 -4.58
CA TRP A 82 12.01 15.18 -5.32
C TRP A 82 11.72 15.56 -6.78
N ASN A 83 10.57 15.17 -7.32
CA ASN A 83 10.17 15.48 -8.69
C ASN A 83 9.15 16.64 -8.75
N LEU A 84 9.00 17.38 -7.66
CA LEU A 84 8.16 18.57 -7.61
C LEU A 84 8.98 19.82 -7.92
N THR A 85 8.44 20.66 -8.79
CA THR A 85 8.97 22.00 -9.00
C THR A 85 8.65 22.91 -7.82
N ASP A 86 9.41 23.98 -7.63
CA ASP A 86 9.19 24.87 -6.47
C ASP A 86 7.83 25.57 -6.51
N GLN A 87 7.31 25.86 -7.71
CA GLN A 87 5.92 26.32 -7.88
C GLN A 87 4.88 25.29 -7.41
N GLN A 88 5.15 23.99 -7.59
CA GLN A 88 4.26 22.91 -7.13
C GLN A 88 4.32 22.76 -5.61
N LYS A 89 5.50 22.93 -5.00
CA LYS A 89 5.68 22.96 -3.53
C LYS A 89 4.92 24.13 -2.91
N GLY A 90 4.98 25.31 -3.53
CA GLY A 90 4.20 26.47 -3.10
C GLY A 90 2.69 26.20 -3.08
N ARG A 91 2.16 25.52 -4.12
CA ARG A 91 0.74 25.12 -4.18
C ARG A 91 0.32 24.09 -3.13
N LEU A 92 1.24 23.27 -2.60
CA LEU A 92 0.97 22.29 -1.54
C LEU A 92 0.77 22.94 -0.17
N SER A 93 1.38 24.10 0.07
CA SER A 93 1.27 24.81 1.36
C SER A 93 -0.15 25.34 1.66
N VAL A 94 -0.95 25.60 0.62
CA VAL A 94 -2.32 26.13 0.75
C VAL A 94 -3.27 25.06 1.30
N PRO A 95 -3.35 23.84 0.72
CA PRO A 95 -4.03 22.71 1.32
C PRO A 95 -3.67 22.45 2.77
N GLU A 96 -2.38 22.47 3.14
CA GLU A 96 -1.90 22.14 4.50
C GLU A 96 -2.59 23.00 5.56
N LYS A 97 -2.78 24.29 5.29
CA LYS A 97 -3.47 25.23 6.19
C LYS A 97 -4.98 24.97 6.31
N LEU A 98 -5.57 24.32 5.32
CA LEU A 98 -7.01 24.03 5.25
C LEU A 98 -7.40 22.67 5.86
N ASN A 99 -6.45 21.93 6.46
CA ASN A 99 -6.69 20.63 7.12
C ASN A 99 -7.52 19.64 6.29
N LEU A 100 -7.26 19.58 4.98
CA LEU A 100 -8.04 18.78 4.04
C LEU A 100 -7.81 17.27 4.24
N LYS A 101 -8.84 16.47 3.93
CA LYS A 101 -8.75 14.99 3.98
C LYS A 101 -7.69 14.48 3.00
N ILE A 102 -7.56 15.13 1.84
CA ILE A 102 -6.54 14.81 0.83
C ILE A 102 -5.09 14.94 1.35
N ASN A 103 -4.81 15.93 2.22
CA ASN A 103 -3.45 16.08 2.77
C ASN A 103 -3.10 14.91 3.67
N ARG A 104 -4.05 14.45 4.49
CA ARG A 104 -3.84 13.29 5.36
C ARG A 104 -3.56 12.04 4.52
N ALA A 105 -4.31 11.85 3.45
CA ALA A 105 -4.07 10.76 2.50
C ALA A 105 -2.69 10.87 1.83
N TYR A 106 -2.24 12.08 1.48
CA TYR A 106 -0.90 12.33 0.93
C TYR A 106 0.21 12.03 1.96
N LEU A 107 0.08 12.48 3.21
CA LEU A 107 1.02 12.18 4.28
C LEU A 107 1.10 10.67 4.56
N LEU A 108 -0.05 9.99 4.56
CA LEU A 108 -0.10 8.53 4.68
C LEU A 108 0.66 7.87 3.52
N LYS A 109 0.44 8.33 2.28
CA LYS A 109 1.21 7.86 1.12
C LYS A 109 2.71 8.04 1.34
N GLU A 110 3.16 9.19 1.82
CA GLU A 110 4.58 9.46 2.05
C GLU A 110 5.16 8.61 3.19
N SER A 111 4.44 8.46 4.30
CA SER A 111 4.84 7.59 5.42
C SER A 111 4.98 6.13 4.98
N PHE A 112 4.09 5.66 4.11
CA PHE A 112 4.07 4.29 3.60
C PHE A 112 5.32 3.96 2.78
N ARG A 113 6.01 4.96 2.22
CA ARG A 113 7.29 4.74 1.53
C ARG A 113 8.39 4.25 2.46
N GLN A 114 8.31 4.53 3.75
CA GLN A 114 9.26 4.04 4.76
C GLN A 114 9.17 2.52 4.95
N LEU A 115 8.03 1.90 4.63
CA LEU A 115 7.83 0.45 4.71
C LEU A 115 8.93 -0.33 3.96
N TRP A 116 9.37 0.15 2.80
CA TRP A 116 10.44 -0.50 2.02
C TRP A 116 11.85 -0.14 2.47
N ARG A 117 12.01 0.90 3.28
CA ARG A 117 13.29 1.22 3.94
C ARG A 117 13.44 0.48 5.26
N TYR A 118 12.33 -0.04 5.79
CA TYR A 118 12.30 -0.79 7.02
C TYR A 118 12.97 -2.15 6.84
N LYS A 119 14.24 -2.24 7.23
CA LYS A 119 14.94 -3.50 7.45
C LYS A 119 14.68 -3.93 8.90
N THR A 120 13.70 -4.80 9.13
CA THR A 120 13.58 -5.45 10.43
C THR A 120 14.81 -6.30 10.72
N MET A 121 15.65 -5.88 11.66
CA MET A 121 16.39 -6.83 12.52
C MET A 121 15.57 -7.25 13.75
N VAL A 122 14.42 -6.60 14.02
CA VAL A 122 13.70 -6.77 15.30
C VAL A 122 13.02 -8.15 15.43
N TRP A 123 12.54 -8.74 14.33
CA TRP A 123 12.00 -10.12 14.35
C TRP A 123 13.10 -11.19 14.55
N ALA A 124 14.34 -10.89 14.17
CA ALA A 124 15.50 -11.74 14.43
C ALA A 124 16.04 -11.55 15.86
N VAL A 125 15.92 -10.34 16.42
CA VAL A 125 16.28 -10.04 17.82
C VAL A 125 15.31 -10.71 18.80
N PHE A 126 13.99 -10.71 18.54
CA PHE A 126 13.02 -11.44 19.37
C PHE A 126 13.30 -12.95 19.41
N LYS A 127 13.80 -13.54 18.32
CA LYS A 127 14.26 -14.94 18.32
C LYS A 127 15.50 -15.18 19.19
N LYS A 128 16.33 -14.16 19.41
CA LYS A 128 17.55 -14.26 20.24
C LYS A 128 17.26 -14.04 21.72
N VAL A 129 16.29 -13.19 22.05
CA VAL A 129 15.87 -12.90 23.44
C VAL A 129 15.05 -14.05 24.05
N VAL A 130 14.32 -14.85 23.25
CA VAL A 130 13.60 -16.02 23.80
C VAL A 130 14.53 -17.19 24.14
N LEU A 131 15.76 -17.22 23.60
CA LEU A 131 16.74 -18.28 23.86
C LEU A 131 17.83 -17.92 24.89
N VAL A 132 17.82 -16.68 25.39
CA VAL A 132 18.70 -16.26 26.49
C VAL A 132 17.83 -15.52 27.48
N GLY A 133 17.65 -16.13 28.66
CA GLY A 133 16.68 -15.75 29.69
C GLY A 133 16.53 -14.25 29.93
N ASN A 134 15.29 -13.87 30.24
CA ASN A 134 14.86 -12.55 30.68
C ASN A 134 15.92 -11.79 31.49
N PRO A 135 16.29 -10.55 31.09
CA PRO A 135 16.75 -9.54 32.01
C PRO A 135 15.59 -8.57 32.24
N PHE A 136 14.49 -9.04 32.83
CA PHE A 136 13.60 -8.10 33.50
C PHE A 136 14.27 -7.78 34.85
N PRO A 137 14.69 -6.52 35.10
CA PRO A 137 15.15 -6.15 36.42
C PRO A 137 13.94 -6.22 37.35
N THR A 138 13.92 -7.26 38.17
CA THR A 138 13.16 -7.28 39.42
C THR A 138 13.55 -6.03 40.20
N GLN A 139 12.66 -5.05 40.26
CA GLN A 139 12.76 -3.99 41.27
C GLN A 139 12.62 -4.66 42.63
N ALA A 140 13.75 -4.85 43.28
CA ALA A 140 13.87 -5.33 44.65
C ALA A 140 14.37 -4.16 45.50
N HIS A 141 13.39 -3.53 46.16
CA HIS A 141 13.39 -2.98 47.52
C HIS A 141 14.44 -1.94 47.94
N ALA A 142 13.98 -0.78 48.40
CA ALA A 142 13.95 -0.41 49.83
C ALA A 142 13.37 1.01 50.00
#